data_AF-A0AAT9HN18-F1
#
_entry.id   AF-A0AAT9HN18-F1
#
_cell.length_a   1.000
_cell.length_b   1.000
_cell.length_c   1.000
_cell.angle_alpha   90.00
_cell.angle_beta   90.00
_cell.angle_gamma   90.00
#
_symmetry.space_group_name_H-M   'P 1'
#
loop_
_entity.id
_entity.type
_entity.pdbx_description
1 polymer ?
#
loop_
_entity_poly.entity_id
_entity_poly.type
_entity_poly.pdbx_seq_one_letter_code
_entity_poly.pdbx_strand_id
1 'polypeptide(L)' 'MAAAPAGSWRHEETADRGAPPLGSGGRRVTVRGEIVGLAYSDRDVVEFLRRTGLPEAERLLDDPGWVKWAGGRAHVYDAA' A
#
# COMPACT_ATOMS: atom_id res chain seq x y z
N MET A 1 30.11 -45.15 -13.84
CA MET A 1 30.63 -44.42 -12.67
C MET A 1 30.01 -43.03 -12.71
N ALA A 2 29.26 -42.71 -11.65
CA ALA A 2 28.36 -41.56 -11.59
C ALA A 2 29.13 -40.24 -11.48
N ALA A 3 28.66 -39.23 -12.22
CA ALA A 3 29.09 -37.85 -12.10
C ALA A 3 28.66 -37.28 -10.73
N ALA A 4 29.55 -36.52 -10.10
CA ALA A 4 29.28 -35.79 -8.87
C ALA A 4 28.07 -34.84 -9.04
N PRO A 5 27.23 -34.63 -8.00
CA PRO A 5 26.20 -33.60 -8.08
C PRO A 5 26.85 -32.21 -8.07
N ALA A 6 26.56 -31.46 -9.13
CA ALA A 6 26.88 -30.05 -9.25
C ALA A 6 26.24 -29.26 -8.11
N GLY A 7 26.95 -28.22 -7.66
CA GLY A 7 26.59 -27.40 -6.52
C GLY A 7 25.15 -26.88 -6.57
N SER A 8 24.42 -27.14 -5.49
CA SER A 8 23.12 -26.54 -5.21
C SER A 8 23.32 -25.13 -4.65
N TRP A 9 23.62 -24.17 -5.52
CA TRP A 9 23.54 -22.75 -5.20
C TRP A 9 22.96 -21.98 -6.39
N ARG A 10 21.66 -21.66 -6.29
CA ARG A 10 20.81 -20.66 -6.99
C ARG A 10 19.39 -21.26 -7.06
N HIS A 11 18.34 -20.65 -6.51
CA HIS A 11 17.99 -19.26 -6.62
C HIS A 11 17.97 -18.52 -5.29
N GLU A 12 18.55 -17.32 -5.31
CA GLU A 12 18.04 -16.18 -4.58
C GLU A 12 16.54 -16.04 -4.87
N GLU A 13 15.69 -16.45 -3.92
CA GLU A 13 14.35 -15.87 -3.79
C GLU A 13 14.47 -14.72 -2.79
N THR A 14 15.18 -13.69 -3.23
CA THR A 14 15.11 -12.37 -2.63
C THR A 14 13.76 -11.79 -3.04
N ALA A 15 12.98 -11.39 -2.02
CA ALA A 15 11.68 -10.72 -2.07
C ALA A 15 10.42 -11.62 -2.08
N ASP A 16 10.12 -12.19 -0.92
CA ASP A 16 8.77 -12.02 -0.33
C ASP A 16 8.60 -10.52 0.03
N ARG A 17 8.47 -9.69 -1.01
CA ARG A 17 7.73 -8.44 -0.91
C ARG A 17 6.59 -8.65 -1.88
N GLY A 18 5.45 -9.09 -1.35
CA GLY A 18 4.24 -9.37 -2.12
C GLY A 18 4.04 -8.35 -3.24
N ALA A 19 4.23 -8.80 -4.48
CA ALA A 19 3.75 -8.05 -5.62
C ALA A 19 2.22 -8.03 -5.53
N PRO A 20 1.55 -6.85 -5.56
CA PRO A 20 0.10 -6.84 -5.52
C PRO A 20 -0.44 -7.52 -6.80
N PRO A 21 -1.48 -8.37 -6.70
CA PRO A 21 -2.03 -9.05 -7.85
C PRO A 21 -2.61 -8.03 -8.83
N LEU A 22 -2.36 -8.24 -10.12
CA LEU A 22 -2.77 -7.35 -11.21
C LEU A 22 -4.29 -7.32 -11.36
N GLY A 23 -4.87 -6.23 -10.87
CA GLY A 23 -6.25 -5.76 -11.03
C GLY A 23 -6.33 -4.43 -10.29
N SER A 24 -6.00 -3.32 -10.97
CA SER A 24 -5.49 -2.06 -10.40
C SER A 24 -6.50 -1.30 -9.52
N GLY A 25 -6.78 -1.83 -8.33
CA GLY A 25 -7.45 -1.13 -7.24
C GLY A 25 -6.54 -0.09 -6.59
N GLY A 26 -6.99 0.36 -5.43
CA GLY A 26 -6.30 1.36 -4.62
C GLY A 26 -6.87 2.77 -4.82
N ARG A 27 -6.64 3.61 -3.82
CA ARG A 27 -7.14 4.98 -3.77
C ARG A 27 -5.98 5.95 -3.83
N ARG A 28 -6.04 6.87 -4.79
CA ARG A 28 -5.09 7.96 -4.85
C ARG A 28 -5.29 8.86 -3.63
N VAL A 29 -4.24 9.05 -2.85
CA VAL A 29 -4.27 9.90 -1.65
C VAL A 29 -3.65 11.24 -2.01
N THR A 30 -4.37 12.31 -1.71
CA THR A 30 -3.93 13.69 -1.94
C THR A 30 -3.95 14.43 -0.61
N VAL A 31 -2.84 15.08 -0.25
CA VAL A 31 -2.72 15.90 0.96
C VAL A 31 -2.34 17.31 0.54
N ARG A 32 -3.14 18.30 0.95
CA ARG A 32 -2.91 19.72 0.60
C ARG A 32 -2.72 19.97 -0.92
N GLY A 33 -3.41 19.19 -1.76
CA GLY A 33 -3.35 19.30 -3.22
C GLY A 33 -2.28 18.43 -3.89
N GLU A 34 -1.37 17.82 -3.13
CA GLU A 34 -0.28 17.00 -3.65
C GLU A 34 -0.58 15.50 -3.54
N ILE A 35 -0.29 14.74 -4.59
CA ILE A 35 -0.46 13.28 -4.59
C ILE A 35 0.69 12.68 -3.76
N VAL A 36 0.34 12.04 -2.64
CA VAL A 36 1.32 11.42 -1.73
C VAL A 36 1.49 9.93 -1.98
N GLY A 37 0.53 9.29 -2.66
CA GLY A 37 0.63 7.87 -3.03
C GLY A 37 -0.68 7.23 -3.46
N LEU A 38 -0.61 5.91 -3.65
CA LEU A 38 -1.74 5.03 -3.93
C LEU A 38 -1.88 4.07 -2.75
N ALA A 39 -2.99 4.17 -2.02
CA ALA A 39 -3.27 3.36 -0.83
C ALA A 39 -4.14 2.16 -1.19
N TYR A 40 -3.82 0.99 -0.62
CA TYR A 40 -4.62 -0.23 -0.79
C TYR A 40 -5.29 -0.65 0.52
N SER A 41 -5.06 0.11 1.58
CA SER A 41 -5.61 -0.11 2.92
C SER A 41 -5.62 1.19 3.73
N ASP A 42 -6.40 1.21 4.81
CA ASP A 42 -6.38 2.32 5.79
C ASP A 42 -4.98 2.57 6.35
N ARG A 43 -4.22 1.48 6.56
CA ARG A 43 -2.84 1.56 7.03
C ARG A 43 -1.97 2.38 6.09
N ASP A 44 -2.12 2.19 4.78
CA ASP A 44 -1.34 2.95 3.80
C ASP A 44 -1.70 4.44 3.84
N VAL A 45 -2.99 4.77 3.98
CA VAL A 45 -3.44 6.17 4.12
C VAL A 45 -2.85 6.80 5.38
N VAL A 46 -2.92 6.10 6.51
CA VAL A 46 -2.36 6.54 7.80
C VAL A 46 -0.87 6.79 7.69
N GLU A 47 -0.12 5.89 7.07
CA GLU A 47 1.32 6.05 6.86
C GLU A 47 1.65 7.25 5.97
N PHE A 48 0.85 7.53 4.94
CA PHE A 48 1.00 8.76 4.15
C PHE A 48 0.75 10.01 4.98
N LEU A 49 -0.33 10.05 5.77
CA LEU A 49 -0.65 11.20 6.62
C LEU A 49 0.43 11.44 7.67
N ARG A 50 0.95 10.39 8.31
CA ARG A 50 2.07 10.48 9.26
C ARG A 50 3.32 11.10 8.64
N ARG A 51 3.67 10.69 7.42
CA ARG A 51 4.80 11.27 6.67
C ARG A 51 4.63 12.74 6.34
N THR A 52 3.39 13.24 6.36
CA THR A 52 3.08 14.68 6.20
C THR A 52 3.01 15.47 7.51
N GLY A 53 3.28 14.82 8.65
CA GLY A 53 3.33 15.45 9.97
C GLY A 53 2.02 15.37 10.78
N LEU A 54 1.17 14.38 10.50
CA LEU A 54 -0.07 14.12 11.26
C LEU A 54 0.05 12.83 12.10
N PRO A 55 0.45 12.92 13.39
CA PRO A 55 0.74 11.73 14.20
C PRO A 55 -0.50 10.92 14.62
N GLU A 56 -1.68 11.54 14.77
CA GLU A 56 -2.95 10.87 15.12
C GLU A 56 -3.81 10.49 13.89
N ALA A 57 -3.16 10.22 12.76
CA ALA A 57 -3.82 9.96 11.48
C ALA A 57 -4.90 8.88 11.53
N GLU A 58 -4.77 7.86 12.37
CA GLU A 58 -5.81 6.84 12.55
C GLU A 58 -7.15 7.42 12.99
N ARG A 59 -7.14 8.39 13.91
CA ARG A 59 -8.39 9.01 14.42
C ARG A 59 -9.02 9.97 13.42
N LEU A 60 -8.21 10.52 12.52
CA LEU A 60 -8.66 11.49 11.51
C LEU A 60 -9.33 10.82 10.32
N LEU A 61 -9.09 9.51 10.13
CA LEU A 61 -9.57 8.78 8.95
C LEU A 61 -11.10 8.73 8.86
N ASP A 62 -11.77 8.69 10.01
CA ASP A 62 -13.23 8.67 10.16
C ASP A 62 -13.84 10.07 10.29
N ASP A 63 -13.02 11.12 10.39
CA ASP A 63 -13.50 12.50 10.53
C ASP A 63 -13.71 13.14 9.14
N PRO A 64 -14.96 13.39 8.71
CA PRO A 64 -15.25 13.97 7.40
C PRO A 64 -14.77 15.43 7.26
N GLY A 65 -14.42 16.10 8.37
CA GLY A 65 -13.76 17.40 8.37
C GLY A 65 -12.31 17.32 7.93
N TRP A 66 -11.66 16.16 8.07
CA TRP A 66 -10.26 15.93 7.74
C TRP A 66 -10.09 15.09 6.47
N VAL A 67 -10.80 13.98 6.36
CA VAL A 67 -10.70 13.05 5.23
C VAL A 67 -11.97 13.07 4.41
N LYS A 68 -11.81 13.29 3.11
CA LYS A 68 -12.88 13.17 2.12
C LYS A 68 -12.61 11.99 1.23
N TRP A 69 -13.48 10.99 1.32
CA TRP A 69 -13.43 9.80 0.49
C TRP A 69 -14.05 10.09 -0.89
N ALA A 70 -13.20 10.28 -1.90
CA ALA A 70 -13.64 10.44 -3.29
C ALA A 70 -13.91 9.06 -3.92
N GLY A 71 -15.13 8.88 -4.43
CA GLY A 71 -15.58 7.63 -5.06
C GLY A 71 -15.72 6.47 -4.06
N GLY A 72 -16.72 5.61 -4.28
CA GLY A 72 -16.94 4.42 -3.44
C GLY A 72 -17.23 4.73 -1.96
N ARG A 73 -17.20 3.67 -1.14
CA ARG A 73 -17.36 3.78 0.32
C ARG A 73 -16.01 4.07 0.98
N ALA A 74 -16.04 4.66 2.18
CA ALA A 74 -14.86 4.72 3.04
C ALA A 74 -14.30 3.31 3.28
N HIS A 75 -12.98 3.19 3.46
CA HIS A 75 -12.29 1.93 3.77
C HIS A 75 -12.37 0.81 2.70
N VAL A 76 -12.98 1.09 1.54
CA VAL A 76 -12.99 0.18 0.39
C VAL A 76 -11.93 0.62 -0.60
N TYR A 77 -11.03 -0.31 -0.96
CA TYR A 77 -9.86 -0.05 -1.81
C TYR A 77 -9.80 -0.93 -3.05
N ASP A 78 -10.81 -1.75 -3.30
CA ASP A 78 -10.91 -2.51 -4.54
C ASP A 78 -11.04 -1.59 -5.75
N ALA A 79 -10.73 -2.12 -6.94
CA ALA A 79 -10.99 -1.39 -8.18
C ALA A 79 -12.49 -1.04 -8.27
N ALA A 80 -12.79 0.25 -8.31
CA ALA A 80 -14.15 0.78 -8.47
C ALA A 80 -14.70 0.49 -9.87
#